data_AF-A0A8T5KXS7-F1
#
_entry.id   AF-A0A8T5KXS7-F1
#
_cell.length_a   1.000
_cell.length_b   1.000
_cell.length_c   1.000
_cell.angle_alpha   90.00
_cell.angle_beta   90.00
_cell.angle_gamma   90.00
#
_symmetry.space_group_name_H-M   'P 1'
#
loop_
_entity.id
_entity.type
_entity.pdbx_description
1 polymer ?
#
loop_
_entity_poly.entity_id
_entity_poly.type
_entity_poly.pdbx_seq_one_letter_code
_entity_poly.pdbx_strand_id
1 'polypeptide(L)'
;MTKEIKNQGVGEKIEDKEIPRTMEKIGEKAKQSNERISEQDSETKEKPKKVESRKDMRRKSREDEEKEALAAWDPKTKLGQEVKDGKIKKIDEILDKKRKILEPEIVDSLLNVESDLISIGQSKGKFGGGKRRAWRQTQKKRKEGNIPTFSTLAVIGDGKGHIGIGTGKSKETLPARDKAIRKAKLNIMKIKRSCAGFDCDCSENHTIPFKVTGKTGSVRITLIPAAQGTGLVVGSELKKILKLAGIKDIYSRTSGRKRTTFNLVKACIGALKKTNL
;
A
#
# COMPACT_ATOMS: atom_id res chain seq x y z
N MET A 1 -19.89 50.99 -60.08
CA MET A 1 -19.20 52.21 -60.56
C MET A 1 -18.94 53.11 -59.37
N THR A 2 -17.67 53.25 -59.03
CA THR A 2 -17.07 54.09 -57.97
C THR A 2 -17.35 55.57 -58.17
N LYS A 3 -17.68 56.29 -57.10
CA LYS A 3 -17.26 57.70 -56.91
C LYS A 3 -17.06 58.00 -55.43
N GLU A 4 -15.79 58.02 -55.03
CA GLU A 4 -15.30 58.85 -53.94
C GLU A 4 -15.49 60.33 -54.34
N ILE A 5 -15.98 61.16 -53.42
CA ILE A 5 -15.72 62.60 -53.46
C ILE A 5 -15.29 63.05 -52.07
N LYS A 6 -14.13 63.69 -52.09
CA LYS A 6 -13.25 64.09 -51.00
C LYS A 6 -13.89 65.15 -50.10
N ASN A 7 -13.65 65.00 -48.81
CA ASN A 7 -13.91 66.02 -47.79
C ASN A 7 -12.80 67.08 -47.88
N GLN A 8 -13.18 68.35 -48.08
CA GLN A 8 -12.29 69.51 -47.89
C GLN A 8 -12.64 70.13 -46.53
N GLY A 9 -11.63 70.51 -45.75
CA GLY A 9 -11.86 71.35 -44.59
C GLY A 9 -10.63 71.56 -43.70
N VAL A 10 -9.83 72.56 -44.07
CA VAL A 10 -9.20 73.60 -43.24
C VAL A 10 -8.37 73.20 -42.02
N GLY A 11 -7.08 73.57 -42.04
CA GLY A 11 -6.18 73.47 -40.89
C GLY A 11 -6.35 74.62 -39.89
N GLU A 12 -6.07 74.32 -38.63
CA GLU A 12 -5.75 75.31 -37.60
C GLU A 12 -4.56 74.80 -36.79
N LYS A 13 -3.54 75.65 -36.67
CA LYS A 13 -2.32 75.42 -35.90
C LYS A 13 -2.69 75.29 -34.43
N ILE A 14 -2.22 74.23 -33.76
CA ILE A 14 -2.25 74.14 -32.30
C ILE A 14 -0.81 74.24 -31.81
N GLU A 15 -0.56 75.33 -31.08
CA GLU A 15 0.67 75.64 -30.36
C GLU A 15 1.03 74.55 -29.35
N ASP A 16 2.33 74.35 -29.16
CA ASP A 16 2.93 73.49 -28.13
C ASP A 16 2.39 73.88 -26.73
N LYS A 17 1.47 73.07 -26.20
CA LYS A 17 1.10 73.09 -24.78
C LYS A 17 1.82 71.96 -24.07
N GLU A 18 2.66 72.36 -23.12
CA GLU A 18 3.43 71.52 -22.21
C GLU A 18 2.61 70.36 -21.65
N ILE A 19 3.17 69.16 -21.77
CA ILE A 19 2.64 67.93 -21.19
C ILE A 19 2.73 68.07 -19.65
N PRO A 20 1.63 67.90 -18.89
CA PRO A 20 1.69 68.03 -17.44
C PRO A 20 2.55 66.90 -16.83
N ARG A 21 3.38 67.27 -15.84
CA ARG A 21 4.29 66.42 -15.00
C ARG A 21 3.66 65.18 -14.35
N THR A 22 2.37 64.94 -14.57
CA THR A 22 1.65 63.74 -14.14
C THR A 22 1.91 62.54 -15.05
N MET A 23 2.20 62.72 -16.35
CA MET A 23 2.52 61.59 -17.25
C MET A 23 3.95 61.07 -17.09
N GLU A 24 4.92 61.91 -16.72
CA GLU A 24 6.29 61.47 -16.43
C GLU A 24 6.36 60.57 -15.19
N LYS A 25 5.58 60.88 -14.14
CA LYS A 25 5.48 60.04 -12.93
C LYS A 25 4.80 58.69 -13.17
N ILE A 26 3.93 58.60 -14.18
CA ILE A 26 3.33 57.33 -14.61
C ILE A 26 4.35 56.51 -15.41
N GLY A 27 5.16 57.18 -16.23
CA GLY A 27 6.28 56.56 -16.97
C GLY A 27 7.40 56.04 -16.06
N GLU A 28 7.76 56.77 -15.00
CA GLU A 28 8.76 56.31 -14.01
C GLU A 28 8.26 55.15 -13.16
N LYS A 29 6.98 55.14 -12.78
CA LYS A 29 6.36 53.99 -12.10
C LYS A 29 6.27 52.77 -13.01
N ALA A 30 5.99 52.95 -14.30
CA ALA A 30 5.98 51.88 -15.28
C ALA A 30 7.38 51.30 -15.53
N LYS A 31 8.43 52.15 -15.56
CA LYS A 31 9.83 51.71 -15.66
C LYS A 31 10.30 50.98 -14.41
N GLN A 32 9.99 51.48 -13.21
CA GLN A 32 10.31 50.78 -11.94
C GLN A 32 9.54 49.46 -11.79
N SER A 33 8.32 49.36 -12.32
CA SER A 33 7.62 48.07 -12.36
C SER A 33 8.25 47.10 -13.35
N ASN A 34 8.74 47.58 -14.50
CA ASN A 34 9.38 46.73 -15.50
C ASN A 34 10.78 46.25 -15.05
N GLU A 35 11.55 47.09 -14.36
CA GLU A 35 12.84 46.70 -13.78
C GLU A 35 12.66 45.69 -12.64
N ARG A 36 11.64 45.85 -11.78
CA ARG A 36 11.30 44.85 -10.75
C ARG A 36 10.80 43.51 -11.32
N ILE A 37 10.12 43.53 -12.47
CA ILE A 37 9.73 42.30 -13.18
C ILE A 37 10.97 41.62 -13.76
N SER A 38 11.94 42.37 -14.30
CA SER A 38 13.18 41.80 -14.84
C SER A 38 14.13 41.23 -13.78
N GLU A 39 14.12 41.78 -12.56
CA GLU A 39 14.93 41.25 -11.45
C GLU A 39 14.29 39.98 -10.85
N GLN A 40 12.96 39.90 -10.77
CA GLN A 40 12.24 38.71 -10.29
C GLN A 40 12.32 37.51 -11.26
N ASP A 41 12.47 37.77 -12.56
CA ASP A 41 12.68 36.71 -13.56
C ASP A 41 14.12 36.14 -13.53
N SER A 42 15.06 36.81 -12.84
CA SER A 42 16.48 36.41 -12.79
C SER A 42 16.84 35.45 -11.66
N GLU A 43 16.00 35.34 -10.61
CA GLU A 43 16.22 34.45 -9.45
C GLU A 43 15.47 33.11 -9.53
N THR A 44 14.67 32.87 -10.56
CA THR A 44 14.09 31.54 -10.84
C THR A 44 14.73 30.90 -12.06
N LYS A 45 16.06 30.71 -12.03
CA LYS A 45 16.71 29.72 -12.89
C LYS A 45 16.34 28.31 -12.40
N GLU A 46 15.10 27.89 -12.67
CA GLU A 46 14.78 26.47 -12.75
C GLU A 46 15.75 25.84 -13.76
N LYS A 47 16.59 24.92 -13.29
CA LYS A 47 17.37 24.04 -14.18
C LYS A 47 16.41 23.46 -15.21
N PRO A 48 16.73 23.49 -16.51
CA PRO A 48 15.81 23.01 -17.53
C PRO A 48 15.46 21.55 -17.23
N LYS A 49 14.18 21.29 -16.93
CA LYS A 49 13.64 19.94 -16.87
C LYS A 49 13.89 19.33 -18.24
N LYS A 50 14.84 18.41 -18.30
CA LYS A 50 15.18 17.62 -19.49
C LYS A 50 13.87 17.09 -20.05
N VAL A 51 13.44 17.60 -21.21
CA VAL A 51 12.25 17.11 -21.90
C VAL A 51 12.63 15.72 -22.41
N GLU A 52 12.28 14.69 -21.64
CA GLU A 52 12.52 13.30 -22.00
C GLU A 52 11.86 13.03 -23.35
N SER A 53 12.63 12.42 -24.24
CA SER A 53 12.18 12.11 -25.59
C SER A 53 10.96 11.17 -25.52
N ARG A 54 10.00 11.33 -26.45
CA ARG A 54 8.81 10.46 -26.57
C ARG A 54 9.14 8.95 -26.69
N LYS A 55 10.41 8.59 -26.94
CA LYS A 55 10.90 7.20 -27.05
C LYS A 55 11.33 6.58 -25.71
N ASP A 56 11.36 7.33 -24.62
CA ASP A 56 11.80 6.87 -23.30
C ASP A 56 10.67 6.71 -22.26
N MET A 57 9.39 6.68 -22.67
CA MET A 57 8.30 6.21 -21.80
C MET A 57 8.35 4.67 -21.65
N ARG A 58 9.48 4.16 -21.18
CA ARG A 58 9.56 2.80 -20.65
C ARG A 58 8.64 2.81 -19.43
N ARG A 59 7.52 2.09 -19.50
CA ARG A 59 6.62 1.89 -18.34
C ARG A 59 7.51 1.49 -17.16
N LYS A 60 7.62 2.39 -16.18
CA LYS A 60 8.40 2.16 -14.96
C LYS A 60 7.91 0.85 -14.36
N SER A 61 8.83 -0.05 -14.02
CA SER A 61 8.40 -1.30 -13.42
C SER A 61 7.83 -1.01 -12.03
N ARG A 62 6.87 -1.81 -11.56
CA ARG A 62 6.31 -1.63 -10.20
C ARG A 62 7.42 -1.67 -9.14
N GLU A 63 8.48 -2.43 -9.39
CA GLU A 63 9.65 -2.53 -8.51
C GLU A 63 10.46 -1.23 -8.47
N ASP A 64 10.56 -0.50 -9.59
CA ASP A 64 11.24 0.79 -9.64
C ASP A 64 10.43 1.87 -8.91
N GLU A 65 9.10 1.81 -8.98
CA GLU A 65 8.21 2.68 -8.20
C GLU A 65 8.31 2.39 -6.69
N GLU A 66 8.38 1.11 -6.29
CA GLU A 66 8.55 0.71 -4.89
C GLU A 66 9.91 1.17 -4.34
N LYS A 67 11.00 1.06 -5.13
CA LYS A 67 12.33 1.56 -4.74
C LYS A 67 12.39 3.07 -4.62
N GLU A 68 11.75 3.80 -5.54
CA GLU A 68 11.69 5.26 -5.48
C GLU A 68 10.86 5.73 -4.27
N ALA A 69 9.75 5.07 -3.98
CA ALA A 69 8.95 5.35 -2.78
C ALA A 69 9.75 5.12 -1.48
N LEU A 70 10.59 4.09 -1.44
CA LEU A 70 11.51 3.84 -0.33
C LEU A 70 12.60 4.91 -0.22
N ALA A 71 13.14 5.39 -1.34
CA ALA A 71 14.13 6.46 -1.34
C ALA A 71 13.53 7.80 -0.85
N ALA A 72 12.29 8.08 -1.20
CA ALA A 72 11.55 9.26 -0.77
C ALA A 72 11.02 9.19 0.68
N TRP A 73 11.13 8.03 1.35
CA TRP A 73 10.60 7.83 2.69
C TRP A 73 11.39 8.62 3.74
N ASP A 74 10.71 9.52 4.44
CA ASP A 74 11.24 10.22 5.63
C ASP A 74 10.62 9.65 6.92
N PRO A 75 11.40 8.93 7.76
CA PRO A 75 10.88 8.26 8.95
C PRO A 75 10.57 9.26 10.07
N LYS A 76 9.38 9.12 10.65
CA LYS A 76 8.93 9.93 11.79
C LYS A 76 9.17 9.25 13.12
N THR A 77 9.31 7.92 13.11
CA THR A 77 9.56 7.14 14.32
C THR A 77 11.06 6.94 14.57
N LYS A 78 11.45 6.86 15.85
CA LYS A 78 12.84 6.51 16.25
C LYS A 78 13.27 5.18 15.63
N LEU A 79 12.36 4.21 15.56
CA LEU A 79 12.63 2.91 14.95
C LEU A 79 12.84 3.04 13.43
N GLY A 80 12.04 3.86 12.74
CA GLY A 80 12.24 4.15 11.32
C GLY A 80 13.57 4.83 11.05
N GLN A 81 13.99 5.77 11.91
CA GLN A 81 15.31 6.40 11.84
C GLN A 81 16.43 5.37 12.04
N GLU A 82 16.36 4.52 13.07
CA GLU A 82 17.34 3.45 13.31
C GLU A 82 17.47 2.48 12.12
N VAL A 83 16.37 2.18 11.44
CA VAL A 83 16.35 1.31 10.24
C VAL A 83 16.94 2.04 9.03
N LYS A 84 16.56 3.30 8.80
CA LYS A 84 17.09 4.12 7.70
C LYS A 84 18.59 4.40 7.85
N ASP A 85 19.05 4.61 9.08
CA ASP A 85 20.47 4.73 9.44
C ASP A 85 21.24 3.39 9.27
N GLY A 86 20.54 2.28 9.06
CA GLY A 86 21.15 0.95 8.90
C GLY A 86 21.63 0.29 10.20
N LYS A 87 21.23 0.82 11.38
CA LYS A 87 21.57 0.25 12.69
C LYS A 87 20.90 -1.11 12.89
N ILE A 88 19.69 -1.27 12.36
CA ILE A 88 18.94 -2.53 12.38
C ILE A 88 18.88 -3.08 10.96
N LYS A 89 19.50 -4.25 10.73
CA LYS A 89 19.52 -4.92 9.43
C LYS A 89 18.51 -6.06 9.33
N LYS A 90 18.10 -6.64 10.47
CA LYS A 90 17.19 -7.78 10.52
C LYS A 90 15.90 -7.42 11.23
N ILE A 91 14.78 -7.82 10.62
CA ILE A 91 13.43 -7.69 11.22
C ILE A 91 13.32 -8.47 12.55
N ASP A 92 14.05 -9.57 12.66
CA ASP A 92 14.04 -10.44 13.85
C ASP A 92 14.42 -9.67 15.12
N GLU A 93 15.39 -8.76 15.02
CA GLU A 93 15.82 -7.94 16.17
C GLU A 93 14.69 -7.05 16.70
N ILE A 94 13.82 -6.55 15.82
CA ILE A 94 12.66 -5.74 16.18
C ILE A 94 11.61 -6.61 16.88
N LEU A 95 11.36 -7.79 16.31
CA LEU A 95 10.34 -8.72 16.80
C LEU A 95 10.72 -9.36 18.13
N ASP A 96 11.99 -9.72 18.31
CA ASP A 96 12.50 -10.32 19.55
C ASP A 96 12.52 -9.28 20.69
N LYS A 97 12.84 -8.01 20.39
CA LYS A 97 12.68 -6.87 21.32
C LYS A 97 11.23 -6.45 21.55
N LYS A 98 10.26 -7.08 20.86
CA LYS A 98 8.82 -6.79 20.91
C LYS A 98 8.49 -5.30 20.66
N ARG A 99 9.31 -4.60 19.88
CA ARG A 99 9.03 -3.20 19.51
C ARG A 99 7.89 -3.15 18.50
N LYS A 100 7.01 -2.16 18.64
CA LYS A 100 5.84 -2.02 17.76
C LYS A 100 6.22 -1.31 16.47
N ILE A 101 5.86 -1.90 15.33
CA ILE A 101 6.04 -1.30 14.01
C ILE A 101 4.84 -0.39 13.71
N LEU A 102 5.09 0.88 13.39
CA LEU A 102 4.06 1.89 13.10
C LEU A 102 4.13 2.40 11.66
N GLU A 103 5.26 2.21 10.99
CA GLU A 103 5.51 2.61 9.60
C GLU A 103 5.62 1.32 8.75
N PRO A 104 4.79 1.14 7.72
CA PRO A 104 4.87 -0.04 6.85
C PRO A 104 6.19 -0.10 6.06
N GLU A 105 6.81 1.05 5.78
CA GLU A 105 8.02 1.19 4.98
C GLU A 105 9.22 0.51 5.64
N ILE A 106 9.22 0.38 6.98
CA ILE A 106 10.22 -0.40 7.73
C ILE A 106 10.26 -1.86 7.23
N VAL A 107 9.09 -2.46 6.99
CA VAL A 107 9.01 -3.85 6.53
C VAL A 107 9.48 -3.96 5.09
N ASP A 108 9.16 -2.97 4.26
CA ASP A 108 9.56 -2.92 2.85
C ASP A 108 11.07 -2.76 2.68
N SER A 109 11.71 -2.02 3.58
CA SER A 109 13.18 -1.88 3.59
C SER A 109 13.90 -3.13 4.08
N LEU A 110 13.29 -3.90 5.00
CA LEU A 110 13.96 -5.02 5.67
C LEU A 110 13.66 -6.39 5.04
N LEU A 111 12.53 -6.54 4.36
CA LEU A 111 12.07 -7.81 3.81
C LEU A 111 11.51 -7.65 2.40
N ASN A 112 11.84 -8.59 1.52
CA ASN A 112 11.09 -8.77 0.27
C ASN A 112 9.83 -9.60 0.56
N VAL A 113 8.68 -8.95 0.59
CA VAL A 113 7.42 -9.57 1.00
C VAL A 113 6.45 -9.76 -0.17
N GLU A 114 5.92 -10.97 -0.28
CA GLU A 114 4.81 -11.25 -1.20
C GLU A 114 3.47 -10.93 -0.51
N SER A 115 2.51 -10.44 -1.30
CA SER A 115 1.15 -10.16 -0.81
C SER A 115 0.11 -10.96 -1.60
N ASP A 116 -0.81 -11.60 -0.87
CA ASP A 116 -1.97 -12.28 -1.45
C ASP A 116 -3.27 -11.82 -0.74
N LEU A 117 -4.37 -11.91 -1.48
CA LEU A 117 -5.70 -11.60 -0.97
C LEU A 117 -6.47 -12.88 -0.67
N ILE A 118 -7.13 -12.87 0.48
CA ILE A 118 -8.03 -13.94 0.89
C ILE A 118 -9.42 -13.67 0.33
N SER A 119 -10.01 -14.70 -0.26
CA SER A 119 -11.37 -14.66 -0.78
C SER A 119 -12.41 -14.68 0.35
N ILE A 120 -12.88 -13.50 0.77
CA ILE A 120 -13.93 -13.37 1.80
C ILE A 120 -15.33 -13.23 1.20
N GLY A 121 -15.45 -12.60 0.03
CA GLY A 121 -16.73 -12.34 -0.59
C GLY A 121 -17.30 -13.56 -1.30
N GLN A 122 -18.62 -13.54 -1.49
CA GLN A 122 -19.30 -14.41 -2.44
C GLN A 122 -20.03 -13.53 -3.44
N SER A 123 -19.91 -13.86 -4.73
CA SER A 123 -20.92 -13.40 -5.68
C SER A 123 -22.23 -14.09 -5.38
N LYS A 124 -23.37 -13.44 -5.59
CA LYS A 124 -24.65 -14.14 -5.58
C LYS A 124 -24.84 -14.68 -6.99
N GLY A 125 -24.70 -16.00 -7.17
CA GLY A 125 -25.10 -16.65 -8.41
C GLY A 125 -26.62 -16.72 -8.53
N LYS A 126 -27.13 -16.95 -9.74
CA LYS A 126 -28.57 -17.10 -10.04
C LYS A 126 -29.25 -18.17 -9.17
N PHE A 127 -28.49 -19.20 -8.75
CA PHE A 127 -28.96 -20.32 -7.92
C PHE A 127 -28.26 -20.42 -6.54
N GLY A 128 -27.80 -19.29 -5.98
CA GLY A 128 -27.20 -19.28 -4.63
C GLY A 128 -25.77 -19.86 -4.52
N GLY A 129 -25.29 -20.58 -5.53
CA GLY A 129 -23.89 -20.95 -5.69
C GLY A 129 -23.13 -19.86 -6.46
N GLY A 130 -22.37 -19.01 -5.76
CA GLY A 130 -21.59 -17.98 -6.43
C GLY A 130 -20.10 -18.03 -6.12
N LYS A 131 -19.31 -17.56 -7.10
CA LYS A 131 -17.85 -17.55 -7.06
C LYS A 131 -17.33 -16.72 -5.89
N ARG A 132 -16.30 -17.21 -5.21
CA ARG A 132 -15.64 -16.46 -4.13
C ARG A 132 -14.86 -15.27 -4.71
N ARG A 133 -14.92 -14.12 -4.03
CA ARG A 133 -14.23 -12.87 -4.41
C ARG A 133 -13.30 -12.42 -3.29
N ALA A 134 -12.22 -11.71 -3.66
CA ALA A 134 -11.24 -11.16 -2.70
C ALA A 134 -11.84 -10.11 -1.75
N TRP A 135 -12.90 -9.41 -2.17
CA TRP A 135 -13.58 -8.41 -1.35
C TRP A 135 -14.98 -8.86 -0.94
N ARG A 136 -15.38 -8.48 0.26
CA ARG A 136 -16.74 -8.60 0.79
C ARG A 136 -17.43 -7.24 0.73
N GLN A 137 -18.59 -7.18 0.09
CA GLN A 137 -19.46 -6.02 0.15
C GLN A 137 -20.33 -6.08 1.40
N THR A 138 -20.37 -5.00 2.17
CA THR A 138 -21.27 -4.82 3.32
C THR A 138 -22.00 -3.49 3.14
N GLN A 139 -23.29 -3.45 3.41
CA GLN A 139 -24.11 -2.26 3.22
C GLN A 139 -24.68 -1.79 4.55
N LYS A 140 -24.63 -0.47 4.81
CA LYS A 140 -25.35 0.17 5.91
C LYS A 140 -26.60 0.85 5.36
N LYS A 141 -27.75 0.57 5.97
CA LYS A 141 -29.05 1.20 5.64
C LYS A 141 -29.10 2.62 6.22
N ARG A 142 -29.53 3.60 5.43
CA ARG A 142 -29.84 4.98 5.84
C ARG A 142 -31.17 5.40 5.23
N LYS A 143 -31.72 6.54 5.68
CA LYS A 143 -32.97 7.11 5.14
C LYS A 143 -32.89 7.35 3.63
N GLU A 144 -31.75 7.83 3.14
CA GLU A 144 -31.48 8.13 1.73
C GLU A 144 -31.12 6.89 0.88
N GLY A 145 -30.93 5.72 1.50
CA GLY A 145 -30.61 4.48 0.81
C GLY A 145 -29.48 3.68 1.44
N ASN A 146 -28.95 2.72 0.67
CA ASN A 146 -27.91 1.81 1.14
C ASN A 146 -26.53 2.36 0.79
N ILE A 147 -25.65 2.51 1.78
CA ILE A 147 -24.25 2.86 1.51
C ILE A 147 -23.42 1.56 1.50
N PRO A 148 -22.92 1.11 0.33
CA PRO A 148 -22.03 -0.04 0.25
C PRO A 148 -20.62 0.33 0.71
N THR A 149 -19.96 -0.65 1.30
CA THR A 149 -18.55 -0.60 1.68
C THR A 149 -17.91 -1.92 1.35
N PHE A 150 -16.68 -1.88 0.85
CA PHE A 150 -15.91 -3.06 0.50
C PHE A 150 -14.88 -3.32 1.59
N SER A 151 -14.79 -4.58 2.02
CA SER A 151 -13.78 -5.05 2.96
C SER A 151 -12.94 -6.14 2.34
N THR A 152 -11.64 -6.05 2.57
CA THR A 152 -10.61 -6.95 2.06
C THR A 152 -9.75 -7.47 3.22
N LEU A 153 -9.19 -8.66 3.05
CA LEU A 153 -8.21 -9.24 3.96
C LEU A 153 -6.99 -9.63 3.14
N ALA A 154 -5.88 -8.97 3.46
CA ALA A 154 -4.58 -9.24 2.86
C ALA A 154 -3.74 -10.06 3.82
N VAL A 155 -2.93 -10.93 3.25
CA VAL A 155 -1.86 -11.67 3.92
C VAL A 155 -0.58 -11.28 3.23
N ILE A 156 0.46 -11.07 4.03
CA ILE A 156 1.80 -10.76 3.56
C ILE A 156 2.74 -11.79 4.16
N GLY A 157 3.73 -12.25 3.41
CA GLY A 157 4.79 -13.11 3.95
C GLY A 157 5.98 -13.25 3.01
N ASP A 158 7.09 -13.73 3.57
CA ASP A 158 8.38 -13.87 2.89
C ASP A 158 8.77 -15.33 2.61
N GLY A 159 7.89 -16.29 2.97
CA GLY A 159 8.18 -17.72 2.86
C GLY A 159 9.27 -18.22 3.82
N LYS A 160 9.79 -17.37 4.72
CA LYS A 160 10.86 -17.72 5.67
C LYS A 160 10.40 -17.68 7.12
N GLY A 161 9.10 -17.64 7.36
CA GLY A 161 8.53 -17.64 8.70
C GLY A 161 8.06 -16.26 9.16
N HIS A 162 8.00 -15.25 8.29
CA HIS A 162 7.33 -13.99 8.60
C HIS A 162 5.97 -13.94 7.93
N ILE A 163 4.93 -13.64 8.72
CA ILE A 163 3.58 -13.45 8.20
C ILE A 163 2.90 -12.24 8.82
N GLY A 164 2.18 -11.49 8.01
CA GLY A 164 1.34 -10.39 8.44
C GLY A 164 -0.09 -10.56 7.94
N ILE A 165 -1.07 -10.15 8.74
CA ILE A 165 -2.47 -10.08 8.30
C ILE A 165 -3.05 -8.69 8.52
N GLY A 166 -3.85 -8.24 7.56
CA GLY A 166 -4.38 -6.89 7.55
C GLY A 166 -5.76 -6.81 6.94
N THR A 167 -6.63 -6.00 7.54
CA THR A 167 -8.02 -5.84 7.12
C THR A 167 -8.28 -4.42 6.66
N GLY A 168 -8.65 -4.26 5.40
CA GLY A 168 -9.01 -2.99 4.81
C GLY A 168 -10.52 -2.83 4.68
N LYS A 169 -11.00 -1.59 4.79
CA LYS A 169 -12.38 -1.23 4.48
C LYS A 169 -12.40 0.15 3.83
N SER A 170 -13.10 0.28 2.71
CA SER A 170 -13.28 1.55 2.00
C SER A 170 -14.60 1.57 1.22
N LYS A 171 -14.92 2.72 0.60
CA LYS A 171 -16.06 2.85 -0.33
C LYS A 171 -15.79 2.16 -1.67
N GLU A 172 -14.51 2.01 -2.03
CA GLU A 172 -14.03 1.38 -3.27
C GLU A 172 -13.11 0.18 -2.98
N THR A 173 -12.81 -0.61 -4.00
CA THR A 173 -12.05 -1.87 -3.89
C THR A 173 -10.54 -1.66 -3.79
N LEU A 174 -9.95 -0.83 -4.65
CA LEU A 174 -8.49 -0.58 -4.65
C LEU A 174 -8.02 0.06 -3.34
N PRO A 175 -8.63 1.17 -2.84
CA PRO A 175 -8.21 1.75 -1.57
C PRO A 175 -8.42 0.81 -0.38
N ALA A 176 -9.38 -0.12 -0.46
CA ALA A 176 -9.54 -1.15 0.56
C ALA A 176 -8.38 -2.16 0.52
N ARG A 177 -7.95 -2.59 -0.68
CA ARG A 177 -6.78 -3.46 -0.86
C ARG A 177 -5.52 -2.83 -0.26
N ASP A 178 -5.23 -1.58 -0.59
CA ASP A 178 -3.99 -0.93 -0.14
C ASP A 178 -3.98 -0.73 1.38
N LYS A 179 -5.13 -0.35 1.96
CA LYS A 179 -5.30 -0.29 3.42
C LYS A 179 -5.10 -1.66 4.09
N ALA A 180 -5.50 -2.74 3.44
CA ALA A 180 -5.32 -4.09 3.97
C ALA A 180 -3.83 -4.48 3.94
N ILE A 181 -3.14 -4.23 2.82
CA ILE A 181 -1.70 -4.49 2.67
C ILE A 181 -0.90 -3.68 3.69
N ARG A 182 -1.15 -2.36 3.79
CA ARG A 182 -0.50 -1.50 4.78
C ARG A 182 -0.65 -2.03 6.20
N LYS A 183 -1.86 -2.43 6.59
CA LYS A 183 -2.10 -3.01 7.93
C LYS A 183 -1.46 -4.38 8.12
N ALA A 184 -1.30 -5.16 7.05
CA ALA A 184 -0.64 -6.45 7.12
C ALA A 184 0.86 -6.29 7.39
N LYS A 185 1.52 -5.31 6.74
CA LYS A 185 2.92 -4.96 7.01
C LYS A 185 3.14 -4.58 8.47
N LEU A 186 2.26 -3.74 9.02
CA LEU A 186 2.34 -3.33 10.43
C LEU A 186 2.15 -4.48 11.43
N ASN A 187 1.41 -5.52 11.05
CA ASN A 187 1.10 -6.67 11.91
C ASN A 187 1.93 -7.90 11.53
N ILE A 188 3.19 -7.70 11.13
CA ILE A 188 4.08 -8.82 10.84
C ILE A 188 4.43 -9.58 12.13
N MET A 189 4.50 -10.90 12.01
CA MET A 189 4.78 -11.82 13.09
C MET A 189 5.75 -12.87 12.58
N LYS A 190 6.74 -13.18 13.42
CA LYS A 190 7.58 -14.36 13.24
C LYS A 190 6.75 -15.62 13.49
N ILE A 191 7.13 -16.73 12.89
CA ILE A 191 6.57 -18.06 13.11
C ILE A 191 7.74 -19.01 13.27
N LYS A 192 7.76 -19.73 14.39
CA LYS A 192 8.68 -20.82 14.60
C LYS A 192 8.31 -22.02 13.72
N ARG A 193 9.24 -22.42 12.86
CA ARG A 193 9.18 -23.62 12.03
C ARG A 193 10.19 -24.64 12.55
N SER A 194 9.89 -25.92 12.39
CA SER A 194 10.75 -27.04 12.79
C SER A 194 10.60 -28.22 11.84
N CYS A 195 11.36 -29.29 12.07
CA CYS A 195 11.02 -30.60 11.55
C CYS A 195 9.92 -31.27 12.40
N ALA A 196 9.28 -32.30 11.84
CA ALA A 196 8.07 -32.92 12.39
C ALA A 196 8.31 -33.87 13.58
N GLY A 197 9.57 -34.19 13.89
CA GLY A 197 9.92 -35.09 14.99
C GLY A 197 11.44 -35.21 15.16
N PHE A 198 11.87 -35.75 16.30
CA PHE A 198 13.28 -35.98 16.62
C PHE A 198 13.97 -36.93 15.62
N ASP A 199 13.20 -37.82 15.00
CA ASP A 199 13.65 -38.82 14.03
C ASP A 199 13.77 -38.28 12.58
N CYS A 200 13.45 -37.00 12.34
CA CYS A 200 13.64 -36.40 11.02
C CYS A 200 15.03 -35.78 10.92
N ASP A 201 15.92 -36.44 10.17
CA ASP A 201 17.25 -35.95 9.79
C ASP A 201 17.22 -34.85 8.71
N CYS A 202 16.03 -34.34 8.42
CA CYS A 202 15.81 -33.30 7.45
C CYS A 202 16.34 -31.94 7.97
N SER A 203 17.33 -31.36 7.28
CA SER A 203 17.85 -30.00 7.58
C SER A 203 16.85 -28.87 7.24
N GLU A 204 15.69 -29.19 6.66
CA GLU A 204 14.67 -28.20 6.30
C GLU A 204 13.54 -28.10 7.34
N ASN A 205 13.32 -26.89 7.85
CA ASN A 205 12.20 -26.56 8.72
C ASN A 205 10.90 -26.44 7.91
N HIS A 206 10.26 -27.59 7.66
CA HIS A 206 9.10 -27.72 6.78
C HIS A 206 7.74 -27.62 7.51
N THR A 207 7.70 -27.84 8.83
CA THR A 207 6.44 -27.91 9.61
C THR A 207 6.47 -27.08 10.91
N ILE A 208 5.46 -27.27 11.77
CA ILE A 208 5.30 -26.64 13.09
C ILE A 208 5.90 -27.54 14.19
N PRO A 209 6.50 -27.01 15.27
CA PRO A 209 7.13 -27.81 16.34
C PRO A 209 6.19 -28.70 17.15
N PHE A 210 4.98 -28.23 17.42
CA PHE A 210 4.03 -29.00 18.22
C PHE A 210 2.61 -28.70 17.78
N LYS A 211 1.69 -29.56 18.18
CA LYS A 211 0.27 -29.39 17.90
C LYS A 211 -0.24 -28.11 18.57
N VAL A 212 -0.71 -27.16 17.77
CA VAL A 212 -1.23 -25.87 18.25
C VAL A 212 -2.71 -25.72 17.94
N THR A 213 -3.42 -25.07 18.86
CA THR A 213 -4.85 -24.77 18.70
C THR A 213 -5.12 -23.28 18.79
N GLY A 214 -5.83 -22.75 17.79
CA GLY A 214 -6.30 -21.37 17.74
C GLY A 214 -7.83 -21.31 17.74
N LYS A 215 -8.39 -20.29 18.39
CA LYS A 215 -9.84 -20.07 18.47
C LYS A 215 -10.15 -18.61 18.12
N THR A 216 -11.21 -18.39 17.35
CA THR A 216 -11.80 -17.06 17.15
C THR A 216 -13.30 -17.20 16.94
N GLY A 217 -14.09 -16.60 17.83
CA GLY A 217 -15.54 -16.83 17.88
C GLY A 217 -15.86 -18.31 18.10
N SER A 218 -16.71 -18.88 17.24
CA SER A 218 -17.07 -20.30 17.26
C SER A 218 -16.12 -21.20 16.46
N VAL A 219 -15.14 -20.64 15.75
CA VAL A 219 -14.21 -21.41 14.92
C VAL A 219 -12.99 -21.80 15.73
N ARG A 220 -12.65 -23.08 15.72
CA ARG A 220 -11.42 -23.63 16.30
C ARG A 220 -10.62 -24.33 15.21
N ILE A 221 -9.33 -24.02 15.14
CA ILE A 221 -8.38 -24.66 14.22
C ILE A 221 -7.31 -25.33 15.06
N THR A 222 -7.02 -26.58 14.75
CA THR A 222 -5.90 -27.34 15.29
C THR A 222 -4.95 -27.60 14.15
N LEU A 223 -3.71 -27.16 14.28
CA LEU A 223 -2.62 -27.48 13.38
C LEU A 223 -1.79 -28.58 14.01
N ILE A 224 -1.50 -29.61 13.23
CA ILE A 224 -0.78 -30.81 13.66
C ILE A 224 0.45 -30.94 12.75
N PRO A 225 1.65 -31.14 13.32
CA PRO A 225 2.85 -31.38 12.53
C PRO A 225 2.66 -32.57 11.59
N ALA A 226 3.29 -32.52 10.43
CA ALA A 226 3.21 -33.58 9.43
C ALA A 226 4.62 -33.88 8.93
N ALA A 227 4.88 -35.14 8.55
CA ALA A 227 6.14 -35.55 7.97
C ALA A 227 6.37 -34.90 6.60
N GLN A 228 7.63 -34.86 6.17
CA GLN A 228 8.04 -34.28 4.90
C GLN A 228 7.31 -34.95 3.73
N GLY A 229 6.81 -34.14 2.79
CA GLY A 229 6.14 -34.64 1.58
C GLY A 229 4.62 -34.85 1.73
N THR A 230 4.06 -34.62 2.92
CA THR A 230 2.60 -34.64 3.14
C THR A 230 1.88 -33.51 2.39
N GLY A 231 2.55 -32.37 2.24
CA GLY A 231 1.99 -31.14 1.72
C GLY A 231 0.99 -30.47 2.66
N LEU A 232 0.33 -29.43 2.13
CA LEU A 232 -0.63 -28.62 2.87
C LEU A 232 -2.04 -29.23 2.82
N VAL A 233 -2.39 -30.03 3.85
CA VAL A 233 -3.72 -30.65 4.03
C VAL A 233 -4.64 -29.69 4.83
N VAL A 234 -5.03 -28.63 4.14
CA VAL A 234 -5.75 -27.46 4.69
C VAL A 234 -6.77 -26.93 3.69
N GLY A 235 -7.76 -26.16 4.19
CA GLY A 235 -8.69 -25.43 3.33
C GLY A 235 -7.97 -24.40 2.44
N SER A 236 -8.55 -24.08 1.27
CA SER A 236 -7.96 -23.20 0.25
C SER A 236 -7.44 -21.87 0.78
N GLU A 237 -8.21 -21.20 1.66
CA GLU A 237 -7.80 -19.91 2.22
C GLU A 237 -6.64 -20.05 3.22
N LEU A 238 -6.57 -21.17 3.93
CA LEU A 238 -5.48 -21.45 4.87
C LEU A 238 -4.20 -21.88 4.15
N LYS A 239 -4.32 -22.57 3.01
CA LYS A 239 -3.17 -22.91 2.15
C LYS A 239 -2.38 -21.66 1.75
N LYS A 240 -3.08 -20.59 1.33
CA LYS A 240 -2.46 -19.31 0.98
C LYS A 240 -1.62 -18.74 2.13
N ILE A 241 -2.15 -18.76 3.35
CA ILE A 241 -1.47 -18.27 4.55
C ILE A 241 -0.23 -19.11 4.84
N LEU A 242 -0.37 -20.43 4.87
CA LEU A 242 0.72 -21.33 5.26
C LEU A 242 1.84 -21.35 4.21
N LYS A 243 1.49 -21.20 2.93
CA LYS A 243 2.47 -21.02 1.85
C LYS A 243 3.30 -19.75 2.04
N LEU A 244 2.66 -18.62 2.33
CA LEU A 244 3.34 -17.35 2.61
C LEU A 244 4.16 -17.39 3.91
N ALA A 245 3.76 -18.20 4.90
CA ALA A 245 4.54 -18.46 6.10
C ALA A 245 5.78 -19.34 5.85
N GLY A 246 5.87 -20.02 4.70
CA GLY A 246 6.95 -20.97 4.42
C GLY A 246 6.80 -22.33 5.10
N ILE A 247 5.56 -22.71 5.43
CA ILE A 247 5.22 -24.06 5.92
C ILE A 247 4.86 -24.91 4.71
N LYS A 248 5.52 -26.06 4.57
CA LYS A 248 5.31 -26.99 3.44
C LYS A 248 4.33 -28.10 3.81
N ASP A 249 4.47 -28.67 5.00
CA ASP A 249 3.71 -29.86 5.41
C ASP A 249 2.93 -29.58 6.69
N ILE A 250 1.61 -29.79 6.63
CA ILE A 250 0.77 -29.67 7.81
C ILE A 250 -0.57 -30.38 7.67
N TYR A 251 -1.01 -30.99 8.77
CA TYR A 251 -2.39 -31.43 8.93
C TYR A 251 -3.20 -30.37 9.67
N SER A 252 -4.44 -30.18 9.24
CA SER A 252 -5.37 -29.30 9.96
C SER A 252 -6.66 -30.00 10.31
N ARG A 253 -7.15 -29.72 11.51
CA ARG A 253 -8.51 -30.06 11.94
C ARG A 253 -9.25 -28.78 12.29
N THR A 254 -10.32 -28.51 11.56
CA THR A 254 -11.13 -27.29 11.73
C THR A 254 -12.54 -27.65 12.21
N SER A 255 -13.00 -26.99 13.27
CA SER A 255 -14.32 -27.16 13.88
C SER A 255 -15.06 -25.83 13.99
N GLY A 256 -16.39 -25.87 13.94
CA GLY A 256 -17.28 -24.70 14.02
C GLY A 256 -17.72 -24.14 12.66
N ARG A 257 -18.15 -22.86 12.65
CA ARG A 257 -18.69 -22.18 11.46
C ARG A 257 -17.60 -21.70 10.49
N LYS A 258 -17.03 -22.66 9.74
CA LYS A 258 -15.91 -22.48 8.80
C LYS A 258 -16.19 -21.53 7.62
N ARG A 259 -17.47 -21.32 7.27
CA ARG A 259 -17.87 -20.42 6.16
C ARG A 259 -17.41 -18.97 6.36
N THR A 260 -17.30 -18.54 7.62
CA THR A 260 -16.79 -17.20 7.95
C THR A 260 -15.26 -17.18 7.86
N THR A 261 -14.74 -16.93 6.65
CA THR A 261 -13.29 -16.95 6.36
C THR A 261 -12.50 -15.99 7.25
N PHE A 262 -13.05 -14.83 7.60
CA PHE A 262 -12.39 -13.87 8.49
C PHE A 262 -12.02 -14.46 9.86
N ASN A 263 -12.94 -15.20 10.47
CA ASN A 263 -12.69 -15.83 11.78
C ASN A 263 -11.77 -17.04 11.64
N LEU A 264 -11.90 -17.78 10.54
CA LEU A 264 -11.01 -18.91 10.22
C LEU A 264 -9.55 -18.44 10.13
N VAL A 265 -9.30 -17.36 9.40
CA VAL A 265 -7.94 -16.82 9.21
C VAL A 265 -7.37 -16.31 10.52
N LYS A 266 -8.16 -15.54 11.29
CA LYS A 266 -7.74 -15.08 12.62
C LYS A 266 -7.44 -16.23 13.58
N ALA A 267 -8.24 -17.30 13.55
CA ALA A 267 -7.98 -18.49 14.35
C ALA A 267 -6.69 -19.19 13.93
N CYS A 268 -6.37 -19.24 12.63
CA CYS A 268 -5.13 -19.82 12.12
C CYS A 268 -3.91 -19.02 12.59
N ILE A 269 -3.95 -17.70 12.42
CA ILE A 269 -2.90 -16.80 12.92
C ILE A 269 -2.76 -16.89 14.44
N GLY A 270 -3.87 -17.00 15.17
CA GLY A 270 -3.85 -17.22 16.62
C GLY A 270 -3.23 -18.56 17.02
N ALA A 271 -3.33 -19.60 16.18
CA ALA A 271 -2.64 -20.87 16.38
C ALA A 271 -1.13 -20.72 16.11
N LEU A 272 -0.76 -20.08 15.01
CA LEU A 272 0.63 -19.82 14.62
C LEU A 272 1.34 -18.92 15.64
N LYS A 273 0.67 -17.92 16.21
CA LYS A 273 1.25 -17.07 17.26
C LYS A 273 1.67 -17.86 18.51
N LYS A 274 0.99 -18.97 18.81
CA LYS A 274 1.30 -19.84 19.95
C LYS A 274 2.50 -20.76 19.70
N THR A 275 3.05 -20.81 18.47
CA THR A 275 4.27 -21.59 18.22
C THR A 275 5.52 -20.88 18.74
N ASN A 276 5.45 -19.56 18.90
CA ASN A 276 6.52 -18.72 19.46
C ASN A 276 6.42 -18.56 20.99
N LEU A 277 5.85 -19.55 21.70
CA LEU A 277 5.83 -19.54 23.16
C LEU A 277 7.25 -19.41 23.72
#